data_AF-D9RY54-F1
#
_entry.id   AF-D9RY54-F1
#
_cell.length_a   1.000
_cell.length_b   1.000
_cell.length_c   1.000
_cell.angle_alpha   90.00
_cell.angle_beta   90.00
_cell.angle_gamma   90.00
#
_symmetry.space_group_name_H-M   'P 1'
#
loop_
_entity.id
_entity.type
_entity.pdbx_description
1 polymer ?
#
loop_
_entity_poly.entity_id
_entity_poly.type
_entity_poly.pdbx_seq_one_letter_code
_entity_poly.pdbx_strand_id
1 'polypeptide(L)'
;MAKMTSRERVIAAVTMKELPDQVPVNPLLMTRGIREGGVRIDEVMFDGEAMARAKIKALQKFGGDVVLAGTDLFTPVENLGAVLEYLPYAQPSLVEHPAPTKEAFYRLKDNYLKNGFNPDKGRLRAIQQEIKTFIKEGWKDTHVLATPVGGPITTAQMVTGTDNFFTYLAEDPDFAKEVIELSLDVVKNVCRMMFEAGVDVVNILDPFCSCDILPPEMYREFGLPYQQRLFAYIKEIGGIGLLHTCTYTQPIWPDIVTTGAVNFNGDMYPGADHAKRTIGDKISLMGTVSPYSTLVHGTPEDVAKEVKKLVAEVGYNGGFICMPGCDIDWTVPEENLRALIDTCASIKYPIDIEALGDLSNVYLPGHPKHPGMRKISTDDDQMVRMGIRKTLEVKKTPEEEVYINLADAVMEYDDEKAVEWAKKGLELGLTPQQIIFNGLSVGMKMVGDLYERNERFVTDMIKSAKTMEKALAILAPLMEASGIGSGKKETVVMGLVRGNTQDIGKNLVVLMLKANGYNVIDLGKNVKPEQFIEAAEANNAVAIGISVMTNSSVTYAEKTVQLLKEKGLADKYLVMTGGAAMNEEIAERIGAKYGSDANAAVSLVKEYLAARERAN
;
A
#
# COMPACT_ATOMS: atom_id res chain seq x y z
N MET A 1 -34.48 7.26 21.93
CA MET A 1 -33.65 8.47 22.08
C MET A 1 -34.11 9.53 21.09
N ALA A 2 -33.79 10.81 21.34
CA ALA A 2 -34.00 11.86 20.34
C ALA A 2 -33.11 11.59 19.11
N LYS A 3 -33.58 11.99 17.92
CA LYS A 3 -32.80 11.84 16.69
C LYS A 3 -31.60 12.80 16.74
N MET A 4 -30.39 12.27 16.57
CA MET A 4 -29.15 13.04 16.50
C MET A 4 -28.86 13.47 15.07
N THR A 5 -28.21 14.63 14.92
CA THR A 5 -27.49 14.98 13.70
C THR A 5 -26.33 14.01 13.48
N SER A 6 -25.81 13.94 12.25
CA SER A 6 -24.63 13.11 11.95
C SER A 6 -23.42 13.50 12.79
N ARG A 7 -23.26 14.81 13.03
CA ARG A 7 -22.19 15.37 13.87
C ARG A 7 -22.31 14.92 15.31
N GLU A 8 -23.48 15.06 15.92
CA GLU A 8 -23.73 14.61 17.31
C GLU A 8 -23.48 13.10 17.45
N ARG A 9 -23.94 12.30 16.48
CA ARG A 9 -23.74 10.84 16.46
C ARG A 9 -22.28 10.44 16.44
N VAL A 10 -21.48 11.04 15.57
CA VAL A 10 -20.03 10.73 15.48
C VAL A 10 -19.31 11.21 16.74
N ILE A 11 -19.63 12.41 17.26
CA ILE A 11 -19.02 12.91 18.49
C ILE A 11 -19.39 12.03 19.70
N ALA A 12 -20.63 11.53 19.79
CA ALA A 12 -21.03 10.56 20.80
C ALA A 12 -20.18 9.28 20.73
N ALA A 13 -20.00 8.71 19.53
CA ALA A 13 -19.19 7.50 19.34
C ALA A 13 -17.70 7.73 19.64
N VAL A 14 -17.12 8.86 19.20
CA VAL A 14 -15.69 9.17 19.43
C VAL A 14 -15.41 9.43 20.91
N THR A 15 -16.29 10.18 21.59
CA THR A 15 -16.08 10.57 22.99
C THR A 15 -16.56 9.52 23.98
N MET A 16 -17.44 8.60 23.56
CA MET A 16 -18.08 7.56 24.37
C MET A 16 -18.74 8.11 25.65
N LYS A 17 -19.15 9.38 25.66
CA LYS A 17 -19.83 10.02 26.81
C LYS A 17 -21.32 9.75 26.86
N GLU A 18 -21.91 9.48 25.70
CA GLU A 18 -23.31 9.12 25.52
C GLU A 18 -23.42 8.10 24.37
N LEU A 19 -24.54 7.39 24.30
CA LEU A 19 -24.79 6.49 23.18
C LEU A 19 -25.23 7.31 21.96
N PRO A 20 -24.69 7.03 20.77
CA PRO A 20 -25.26 7.55 19.53
C PRO A 20 -26.71 7.03 19.35
N ASP A 21 -27.52 7.64 18.49
CA ASP A 21 -28.90 7.16 18.22
C ASP A 21 -28.95 5.93 17.28
N GLN A 22 -27.93 5.77 16.43
CA GLN A 22 -27.69 4.63 15.52
C GLN A 22 -26.19 4.47 15.27
N VAL A 23 -25.77 3.42 14.58
CA VAL A 23 -24.36 3.21 14.21
C VAL A 23 -23.90 4.34 13.27
N PRO A 24 -22.90 5.17 13.66
CA PRO A 24 -22.33 6.14 12.75
C PRO A 24 -21.51 5.45 11.66
N VAL A 25 -21.48 6.05 10.47
CA VAL A 25 -20.79 5.52 9.30
C VAL A 25 -19.94 6.58 8.61
N ASN A 26 -18.69 6.21 8.31
CA ASN A 26 -17.81 6.97 7.43
C ASN A 26 -17.59 6.14 6.14
N PRO A 27 -18.25 6.48 5.01
CA PRO A 27 -18.09 5.75 3.77
C PRO A 27 -16.75 6.00 3.04
N LEU A 28 -15.87 6.86 3.58
CA LEU A 28 -14.61 7.27 2.94
C LEU A 28 -14.80 7.79 1.51
N LEU A 29 -15.72 8.76 1.33
CA LEU A 29 -15.94 9.45 0.06
C LEU A 29 -14.80 10.45 -0.27
N MET A 30 -13.57 9.97 -0.26
CA MET A 30 -12.35 10.72 -0.59
C MET A 30 -12.21 10.84 -2.10
N THR A 31 -11.38 9.97 -2.70
CA THR A 31 -11.18 9.94 -4.16
C THR A 31 -12.45 9.48 -4.88
N ARG A 32 -13.18 8.50 -4.32
CA ARG A 32 -14.51 8.10 -4.82
C ARG A 32 -15.50 9.26 -4.85
N GLY A 33 -15.47 10.16 -3.86
CA GLY A 33 -16.35 11.33 -3.83
C GLY A 33 -16.13 12.28 -5.01
N ILE A 34 -14.87 12.42 -5.46
CA ILE A 34 -14.52 13.23 -6.62
C ILE A 34 -15.13 12.64 -7.91
N ARG A 35 -15.01 11.32 -8.09
CA ARG A 35 -15.60 10.57 -9.22
C ARG A 35 -17.09 10.87 -9.38
N GLU A 36 -17.82 10.73 -8.29
CA GLU A 36 -19.27 10.86 -8.22
C GLU A 36 -19.72 12.30 -8.50
N GLY A 37 -18.84 13.27 -8.24
CA GLY A 37 -19.03 14.66 -8.64
C GLY A 37 -18.96 14.92 -10.14
N GLY A 38 -18.44 13.97 -10.92
CA GLY A 38 -18.28 14.03 -12.37
C GLY A 38 -17.03 14.79 -12.84
N VAL A 39 -15.99 14.85 -12.01
CA VAL A 39 -14.72 15.53 -12.31
C VAL A 39 -13.55 14.58 -12.12
N ARG A 40 -12.43 14.82 -12.82
CA ARG A 40 -11.22 14.00 -12.67
C ARG A 40 -10.39 14.49 -11.49
N ILE A 41 -9.71 13.56 -10.82
CA ILE A 41 -8.89 13.88 -9.64
C ILE A 41 -7.80 14.88 -10.01
N ASP A 42 -7.04 14.61 -11.07
CA ASP A 42 -5.89 15.41 -11.48
C ASP A 42 -6.24 16.86 -11.85
N GLU A 43 -7.49 17.12 -12.23
CA GLU A 43 -7.98 18.45 -12.57
C GLU A 43 -8.35 19.29 -11.34
N VAL A 44 -8.69 18.67 -10.21
CA VAL A 44 -9.26 19.36 -9.04
C VAL A 44 -8.34 19.41 -7.82
N MET A 45 -7.15 18.81 -7.87
CA MET A 45 -6.24 18.74 -6.70
C MET A 45 -5.81 20.09 -6.14
N PHE A 46 -5.84 21.15 -6.97
CA PHE A 46 -5.53 22.52 -6.57
C PHE A 46 -6.76 23.43 -6.58
N ASP A 47 -7.95 22.90 -6.84
CA ASP A 47 -9.23 23.63 -6.80
C ASP A 47 -10.10 23.07 -5.66
N GLY A 48 -9.93 23.66 -4.47
CA GLY A 48 -10.66 23.22 -3.28
C GLY A 48 -12.17 23.41 -3.39
N GLU A 49 -12.64 24.38 -4.17
CA GLU A 49 -14.08 24.59 -4.36
C GLU A 49 -14.68 23.52 -5.27
N ALA A 50 -14.03 23.18 -6.38
CA ALA A 50 -14.45 22.09 -7.25
C ALA A 50 -14.43 20.74 -6.50
N MET A 51 -13.39 20.48 -5.70
CA MET A 51 -13.28 19.25 -4.90
C MET A 51 -14.42 19.14 -3.87
N ALA A 52 -14.70 20.22 -3.13
CA ALA A 52 -15.80 20.24 -2.17
C ALA A 52 -17.14 19.97 -2.85
N ARG A 53 -17.45 20.66 -3.94
CA ARG A 53 -18.70 20.48 -4.69
C ARG A 53 -18.86 19.06 -5.22
N ALA A 54 -17.78 18.43 -5.68
CA ALA A 54 -17.81 17.04 -6.12
C ALA A 54 -18.18 16.08 -4.97
N LYS A 55 -17.52 16.21 -3.83
CA LYS A 55 -17.79 15.38 -2.64
C LYS A 55 -19.17 15.66 -2.02
N ILE A 56 -19.67 16.89 -2.07
CA ILE A 56 -21.04 17.24 -1.65
C ILE A 56 -22.06 16.45 -2.47
N LYS A 57 -21.90 16.36 -3.80
CA LYS A 57 -22.79 15.54 -4.64
C LYS A 57 -22.75 14.07 -4.26
N ALA A 58 -21.56 13.53 -3.96
CA ALA A 58 -21.41 12.15 -3.50
C ALA A 58 -22.14 11.92 -2.16
N LEU A 59 -21.96 12.83 -1.19
CA LEU A 59 -22.64 12.79 0.11
C LEU A 59 -24.16 12.88 -0.05
N GLN A 60 -24.66 13.73 -0.95
CA GLN A 60 -26.10 13.81 -1.24
C GLN A 60 -26.64 12.52 -1.88
N LYS A 61 -25.81 11.83 -2.68
CA LYS A 61 -26.19 10.58 -3.35
C LYS A 61 -26.22 9.37 -2.41
N PHE A 62 -25.21 9.24 -1.56
CA PHE A 62 -25.00 8.05 -0.73
C PHE A 62 -25.34 8.26 0.75
N GLY A 63 -25.12 9.46 1.29
CA GLY A 63 -25.16 9.74 2.72
C GLY A 63 -23.81 9.51 3.39
N GLY A 64 -23.84 9.34 4.71
CA GLY A 64 -22.66 9.24 5.58
C GLY A 64 -22.69 10.26 6.70
N ASP A 65 -21.90 10.05 7.75
CA ASP A 65 -21.87 10.94 8.91
C ASP A 65 -20.66 11.89 8.97
N VAL A 66 -19.69 11.69 8.08
CA VAL A 66 -18.42 12.40 8.04
C VAL A 66 -18.20 13.00 6.65
N VAL A 67 -17.73 14.25 6.62
CA VAL A 67 -17.27 14.93 5.41
C VAL A 67 -15.75 15.03 5.45
N LEU A 68 -15.09 14.66 4.36
CA LEU A 68 -13.63 14.57 4.29
C LEU A 68 -13.06 15.61 3.32
N ALA A 69 -12.31 16.57 3.85
CA ALA A 69 -11.45 17.44 3.04
C ALA A 69 -10.09 16.74 2.80
N GLY A 70 -9.48 16.97 1.64
CA GLY A 70 -8.27 16.26 1.21
C GLY A 70 -8.52 14.83 0.73
N THR A 71 -7.46 14.16 0.27
CA THR A 71 -7.54 12.86 -0.42
C THR A 71 -6.45 11.88 -0.01
N ASP A 72 -5.46 12.29 0.76
CA ASP A 72 -4.25 11.51 0.97
C ASP A 72 -3.45 12.05 2.16
N LEU A 73 -2.34 11.37 2.45
CA LEU A 73 -1.47 11.65 3.58
C LEU A 73 -0.25 12.53 3.21
N PHE A 74 -0.09 12.94 1.95
CA PHE A 74 1.14 13.57 1.47
C PHE A 74 1.29 15.04 1.83
N THR A 75 0.24 15.70 2.34
CA THR A 75 0.24 17.15 2.63
C THR A 75 1.48 17.63 3.41
N PRO A 76 1.95 16.95 4.48
CA PRO A 76 3.16 17.36 5.19
C PRO A 76 4.44 17.23 4.34
N VAL A 77 4.64 16.11 3.64
CA VAL A 77 5.87 15.91 2.84
C VAL A 77 5.89 16.77 1.57
N GLU A 78 4.71 17.04 0.99
CA GLU A 78 4.57 17.99 -0.12
C GLU A 78 4.99 19.40 0.30
N ASN A 79 4.69 19.81 1.54
CA ASN A 79 5.15 21.09 2.09
C ASN A 79 6.69 21.19 2.18
N LEU A 80 7.34 20.05 2.42
CA LEU A 80 8.80 19.93 2.40
C LEU A 80 9.40 19.87 1.00
N GLY A 81 8.59 19.79 -0.05
CA GLY A 81 9.02 19.81 -1.45
C GLY A 81 8.97 18.46 -2.15
N ALA A 82 8.20 17.49 -1.65
CA ALA A 82 7.97 16.25 -2.37
C ALA A 82 7.23 16.54 -3.69
N VAL A 83 7.65 15.86 -4.76
CA VAL A 83 6.95 15.96 -6.04
C VAL A 83 5.94 14.82 -6.12
N LEU A 84 4.67 15.18 -6.31
CA LEU A 84 3.57 14.24 -6.48
C LEU A 84 3.15 14.17 -7.95
N GLU A 85 2.71 12.99 -8.37
CA GLU A 85 1.95 12.80 -9.61
C GLU A 85 0.48 12.66 -9.29
N TYR A 86 -0.33 13.37 -10.08
CA TYR A 86 -1.78 13.34 -10.00
C TYR A 86 -2.32 12.51 -11.16
N LEU A 87 -3.02 11.43 -10.82
CA LEU A 87 -3.63 10.53 -11.79
C LEU A 87 -5.12 10.84 -11.92
N PRO A 88 -5.73 10.60 -13.09
CA PRO A 88 -7.14 10.92 -13.31
C PRO A 88 -8.10 10.11 -12.44
N TYR A 89 -7.74 8.86 -12.12
CA TYR A 89 -8.62 7.88 -11.48
C TYR A 89 -7.93 7.14 -10.32
N ALA A 90 -6.91 7.73 -9.72
CA ALA A 90 -6.20 7.15 -8.58
C ALA A 90 -5.65 8.23 -7.65
N GLN A 91 -5.39 7.86 -6.40
CA GLN A 91 -4.75 8.74 -5.43
C GLN A 91 -3.40 9.28 -5.96
N PRO A 92 -2.95 10.45 -5.46
CA PRO A 92 -1.61 10.94 -5.76
C PRO A 92 -0.55 9.90 -5.46
N SER A 93 0.51 9.92 -6.24
CA SER A 93 1.68 9.08 -6.02
C SER A 93 2.89 9.96 -5.79
N LEU A 94 3.67 9.68 -4.75
CA LEU A 94 4.95 10.36 -4.54
C LEU A 94 5.95 9.89 -5.60
N VAL A 95 6.61 10.86 -6.24
CA VAL A 95 7.54 10.62 -7.34
C VAL A 95 8.97 10.96 -6.94
N GLU A 96 9.15 12.07 -6.22
CA GLU A 96 10.48 12.53 -5.77
C GLU A 96 10.44 12.86 -4.28
N HIS A 97 11.39 12.27 -3.56
CA HIS A 97 11.62 12.53 -2.14
C HIS A 97 12.34 13.88 -1.98
N PRO A 98 11.93 14.73 -1.03
CA PRO A 98 12.56 16.03 -0.78
C PRO A 98 14.05 15.97 -0.48
N ALA A 99 14.49 14.92 0.24
CA ALA A 99 15.84 14.82 0.77
C ALA A 99 16.31 13.36 0.88
N PRO A 100 16.62 12.70 -0.25
CA PRO A 100 16.98 11.28 -0.25
C PRO A 100 18.37 10.98 0.35
N THR A 101 19.19 11.99 0.66
CA THR A 101 20.50 11.81 1.31
C THR A 101 20.62 12.69 2.55
N LYS A 102 21.57 12.37 3.44
CA LYS A 102 21.84 13.17 4.64
C LYS A 102 22.19 14.61 4.31
N GLU A 103 23.00 14.84 3.28
CA GLU A 103 23.39 16.20 2.85
C GLU A 103 22.18 16.97 2.32
N ALA A 104 21.30 16.30 1.57
CA ALA A 104 20.06 16.91 1.12
C ALA A 104 19.13 17.24 2.30
N PHE A 105 19.07 16.36 3.30
CA PHE A 105 18.28 16.57 4.50
C PHE A 105 18.76 17.77 5.30
N TYR A 106 20.06 17.90 5.57
CA TYR A 106 20.59 19.04 6.31
C TYR A 106 20.37 20.37 5.54
N ARG A 107 20.51 20.39 4.20
CA ARG A 107 20.14 21.57 3.40
C ARG A 107 18.66 21.92 3.53
N LEU A 108 17.78 20.92 3.49
CA LEU A 108 16.35 21.10 3.64
C LEU A 108 15.99 21.60 5.05
N LYS A 109 16.58 21.01 6.09
CA LYS A 109 16.42 21.38 7.50
C LYS A 109 16.89 22.82 7.74
N ASP A 110 18.07 23.20 7.27
CA ASP A 110 18.60 24.57 7.41
C ASP A 110 17.69 25.59 6.73
N ASN A 111 17.21 25.28 5.53
CA ASN A 111 16.26 26.13 4.82
C ASN A 111 14.92 26.26 5.56
N TYR A 112 14.41 25.17 6.13
CA TYR A 112 13.20 25.17 6.94
C TYR A 112 13.37 25.97 8.23
N LEU A 113 14.48 25.81 8.95
CA LEU A 113 14.77 26.56 10.17
C LEU A 113 14.95 28.07 9.91
N LYS A 114 15.53 28.42 8.75
CA LYS A 114 15.73 29.82 8.35
C LYS A 114 14.43 30.51 7.91
N ASN A 115 13.60 29.84 7.11
CA ASN A 115 12.45 30.45 6.45
C ASN A 115 11.10 30.08 7.10
N GLY A 116 11.10 29.09 7.97
CA GLY A 116 9.90 28.54 8.62
C GLY A 116 9.03 27.70 7.69
N PHE A 117 7.90 27.27 8.26
CA PHE A 117 6.83 26.59 7.54
C PHE A 117 6.21 27.51 6.48
N ASN A 118 6.10 27.04 5.23
CA ASN A 118 5.52 27.83 4.14
C ASN A 118 4.10 27.33 3.82
N PRO A 119 3.05 28.09 4.15
CA PRO A 119 1.68 27.65 3.93
C PRO A 119 1.23 27.58 2.47
N ASP A 120 1.98 28.20 1.56
CA ASP A 120 1.64 28.30 0.13
C ASP A 120 2.35 27.22 -0.72
N LYS A 121 3.11 26.32 -0.09
CA LYS A 121 3.69 25.13 -0.74
C LYS A 121 2.68 23.98 -0.77
N GLY A 122 2.67 23.27 -1.91
CA GLY A 122 1.81 22.11 -2.12
C GLY A 122 0.33 22.48 -2.18
N ARG A 123 -0.53 21.52 -1.79
CA ARG A 123 -2.00 21.66 -1.87
C ARG A 123 -2.65 22.18 -0.60
N LEU A 124 -1.87 22.60 0.39
CA LEU A 124 -2.38 23.00 1.71
C LEU A 124 -3.49 24.06 1.63
N ARG A 125 -3.30 25.11 0.82
CA ARG A 125 -4.31 26.16 0.60
C ARG A 125 -5.56 25.66 -0.12
N ALA A 126 -5.41 24.76 -1.09
CA ALA A 126 -6.54 24.15 -1.79
C ALA A 126 -7.39 23.34 -0.80
N ILE A 127 -6.77 22.57 0.09
CA ILE A 127 -7.50 21.84 1.16
C ILE A 127 -8.18 22.81 2.13
N GLN A 128 -7.53 23.92 2.52
CA GLN A 128 -8.20 24.95 3.33
C GLN A 128 -9.40 25.60 2.62
N GLN A 129 -9.31 25.80 1.30
CA GLN A 129 -10.44 26.30 0.50
C GLN A 129 -11.58 25.28 0.45
N GLU A 130 -11.26 24.00 0.32
CA GLU A 130 -12.24 22.91 0.37
C GLU A 130 -13.00 22.89 1.71
N ILE A 131 -12.27 22.96 2.83
CA ILE A 131 -12.83 23.05 4.19
C ILE A 131 -13.78 24.25 4.30
N LYS A 132 -13.34 25.43 3.86
CA LYS A 132 -14.14 26.66 3.89
C LYS A 132 -15.40 26.55 3.03
N THR A 133 -15.33 25.85 1.90
CA THR A 133 -16.49 25.60 1.05
C THR A 133 -17.51 24.70 1.75
N PHE A 134 -17.09 23.60 2.40
CA PHE A 134 -18.00 22.77 3.19
C PHE A 134 -18.70 23.55 4.31
N ILE A 135 -17.97 24.45 4.99
CA ILE A 135 -18.53 25.32 6.03
C ILE A 135 -19.55 26.30 5.44
N LYS A 136 -19.21 26.96 4.33
CA LYS A 136 -20.10 27.91 3.64
C LYS A 136 -21.40 27.24 3.19
N GLU A 137 -21.34 25.98 2.78
CA GLU A 137 -22.49 25.18 2.33
C GLU A 137 -23.24 24.50 3.51
N GLY A 138 -22.89 24.79 4.77
CA GLY A 138 -23.62 24.33 5.96
C GLY A 138 -23.37 22.87 6.37
N TRP A 139 -22.41 22.18 5.76
CA TRP A 139 -22.14 20.76 6.08
C TRP A 139 -21.57 20.56 7.48
N LYS A 140 -20.81 21.53 7.99
CA LYS A 140 -20.26 21.49 9.35
C LYS A 140 -21.32 21.53 10.45
N ASP A 141 -22.50 22.08 10.17
CA ASP A 141 -23.58 22.16 11.17
C ASP A 141 -24.21 20.79 11.44
N THR A 142 -24.08 19.86 10.49
CA THR A 142 -24.78 18.57 10.51
C THR A 142 -23.85 17.37 10.51
N HIS A 143 -22.62 17.49 10.01
CA HIS A 143 -21.65 16.39 9.90
C HIS A 143 -20.32 16.75 10.57
N VAL A 144 -19.56 15.74 10.98
CA VAL A 144 -18.16 15.96 11.38
C VAL A 144 -17.34 16.29 10.14
N LEU A 145 -16.66 17.44 10.15
CA LEU A 145 -15.70 17.79 9.11
C LEU A 145 -14.30 17.33 9.52
N ALA A 146 -13.76 16.36 8.79
CA ALA A 146 -12.47 15.76 9.07
C ALA A 146 -11.50 15.91 7.89
N THR A 147 -10.21 15.76 8.17
CA THR A 147 -9.16 15.75 7.13
C THR A 147 -8.06 14.74 7.48
N PRO A 148 -7.56 13.96 6.52
CA PRO A 148 -6.40 13.11 6.71
C PRO A 148 -5.11 13.93 6.72
N VAL A 149 -4.18 13.57 7.59
CA VAL A 149 -2.84 14.19 7.65
C VAL A 149 -1.80 13.08 7.88
N GLY A 150 -0.72 13.07 7.10
CA GLY A 150 0.37 12.12 7.31
C GLY A 150 0.99 12.23 8.70
N GLY A 151 1.26 11.09 9.34
CA GLY A 151 1.89 11.03 10.64
C GLY A 151 3.40 11.34 10.60
N PRO A 152 4.03 11.55 11.77
CA PRO A 152 5.42 12.00 11.84
C PRO A 152 6.42 11.04 11.20
N ILE A 153 6.33 9.74 11.48
CA ILE A 153 7.31 8.78 10.99
C ILE A 153 7.06 8.41 9.52
N THR A 154 5.79 8.32 9.09
CA THR A 154 5.46 8.17 7.66
C THR A 154 5.95 9.38 6.86
N THR A 155 5.78 10.60 7.38
CA THR A 155 6.33 11.80 6.75
C THR A 155 7.86 11.73 6.68
N ALA A 156 8.55 11.30 7.74
CA ALA A 156 10.01 11.16 7.77
C ALA A 156 10.52 10.12 6.75
N GLN A 157 9.82 8.99 6.64
CA GLN A 157 10.08 8.01 5.60
C GLN A 157 9.93 8.62 4.21
N MET A 158 8.88 9.41 3.96
CA MET A 158 8.67 10.05 2.67
C MET A 158 9.66 11.19 2.39
N VAL A 159 10.29 11.79 3.40
CA VAL A 159 11.35 12.80 3.21
C VAL A 159 12.60 12.17 2.60
N THR A 160 13.00 10.99 3.06
CA THR A 160 14.28 10.35 2.71
C THR A 160 14.16 9.17 1.74
N GLY A 161 12.95 8.64 1.58
CA GLY A 161 12.67 7.40 0.86
C GLY A 161 12.76 6.18 1.76
N THR A 162 11.92 5.18 1.47
CA THR A 162 11.75 3.96 2.29
C THR A 162 13.06 3.24 2.58
N ASP A 163 13.84 2.94 1.54
CA ASP A 163 15.05 2.13 1.64
C ASP A 163 16.12 2.83 2.49
N ASN A 164 16.29 4.14 2.29
CA ASN A 164 17.23 4.96 3.04
C ASN A 164 16.77 5.10 4.49
N PHE A 165 15.49 5.37 4.73
CA PHE A 165 14.97 5.55 6.08
C PHE A 165 15.11 4.28 6.91
N PHE A 166 14.84 3.10 6.35
CA PHE A 166 15.12 1.83 7.02
C PHE A 166 16.60 1.65 7.36
N THR A 167 17.49 2.01 6.43
CA THR A 167 18.93 1.96 6.67
C THR A 167 19.30 2.89 7.84
N TYR A 168 18.73 4.10 7.91
CA TYR A 168 18.97 5.03 9.01
C TYR A 168 18.42 4.52 10.33
N LEU A 169 17.22 3.93 10.37
CA LEU A 169 16.68 3.35 11.60
C LEU A 169 17.59 2.26 12.18
N ALA A 170 18.27 1.49 11.33
CA ALA A 170 19.17 0.41 11.73
C ALA A 170 20.60 0.87 12.04
N GLU A 171 21.16 1.78 11.22
CA GLU A 171 22.60 2.10 11.21
C GLU A 171 22.91 3.50 11.77
N ASP A 172 21.94 4.43 11.77
CA ASP A 172 22.10 5.78 12.32
C ASP A 172 20.78 6.29 12.95
N PRO A 173 20.39 5.72 14.10
CA PRO A 173 19.10 6.00 14.74
C PRO A 173 18.99 7.46 15.21
N ASP A 174 20.11 8.12 15.51
CA ASP A 174 20.12 9.53 15.89
C ASP A 174 19.75 10.41 14.69
N PHE A 175 20.32 10.13 13.52
CA PHE A 175 19.90 10.80 12.28
C PHE A 175 18.43 10.51 11.97
N ALA A 176 17.96 9.26 12.08
CA ALA A 176 16.55 8.94 11.86
C ALA A 176 15.63 9.76 12.79
N LYS A 177 15.98 9.89 14.08
CA LYS A 177 15.27 10.75 15.04
C LYS A 177 15.27 12.21 14.62
N GLU A 178 16.37 12.75 14.08
CA GLU A 178 16.40 14.11 13.53
C GLU A 178 15.40 14.32 12.38
N VAL A 179 15.28 13.34 11.48
CA VAL A 179 14.31 13.39 10.37
C VAL A 179 12.88 13.36 10.90
N ILE A 180 12.60 12.52 11.90
CA ILE A 180 11.27 12.44 12.54
C ILE A 180 10.94 13.73 13.30
N GLU A 181 11.90 14.37 13.98
CA GLU A 181 11.68 15.67 14.64
C GLU A 181 11.24 16.77 13.68
N LEU A 182 11.94 16.91 12.55
CA LEU A 182 11.55 17.88 11.53
C LEU A 182 10.17 17.57 10.96
N SER A 183 9.90 16.28 10.71
CA SER A 183 8.61 15.82 10.19
C SER A 183 7.48 16.09 11.19
N LEU A 184 7.69 15.87 12.48
CA LEU A 184 6.73 16.19 13.54
C LEU A 184 6.40 17.69 13.55
N ASP A 185 7.39 18.58 13.44
CA ASP A 185 7.15 20.03 13.42
C ASP A 185 6.29 20.46 12.22
N VAL A 186 6.57 19.91 11.05
CA VAL A 186 5.76 20.15 9.83
C VAL A 186 4.35 19.63 9.99
N VAL A 187 4.18 18.40 10.51
CA VAL A 187 2.86 17.79 10.74
C VAL A 187 2.04 18.61 11.72
N LYS A 188 2.66 19.13 12.80
CA LYS A 188 1.99 20.05 13.74
C LYS A 188 1.48 21.31 13.05
N ASN A 189 2.30 21.92 12.19
CA ASN A 189 1.90 23.11 11.43
C ASN A 189 0.76 22.84 10.44
N VAL A 190 0.78 21.69 9.75
CA VAL A 190 -0.34 21.26 8.89
C VAL A 190 -1.61 21.08 9.73
N CYS A 191 -1.55 20.36 10.85
CA CYS A 191 -2.69 20.16 11.74
C CYS A 191 -3.28 21.50 12.22
N ARG A 192 -2.43 22.42 12.71
CA ARG A 192 -2.84 23.76 13.12
C ARG A 192 -3.62 24.47 12.02
N MET A 193 -3.09 24.46 10.79
CA MET A 193 -3.73 25.12 9.66
C MET A 193 -5.06 24.48 9.24
N MET A 194 -5.22 23.16 9.41
CA MET A 194 -6.50 22.50 9.18
C MET A 194 -7.54 22.94 10.21
N PHE A 195 -7.17 22.99 11.49
CA PHE A 195 -8.06 23.48 12.56
C PHE A 195 -8.40 24.97 12.39
N GLU A 196 -7.44 25.82 12.01
CA GLU A 196 -7.67 27.23 11.67
C GLU A 196 -8.63 27.40 10.47
N ALA A 197 -8.64 26.47 9.52
CA ALA A 197 -9.59 26.46 8.42
C ALA A 197 -10.99 26.00 8.86
N GLY A 198 -11.09 25.26 9.96
CA GLY A 198 -12.34 24.94 10.63
C GLY A 198 -12.73 23.46 10.64
N VAL A 199 -11.81 22.51 10.44
CA VAL A 199 -12.12 21.08 10.68
C VAL A 199 -12.42 20.82 12.17
N ASP A 200 -13.25 19.82 12.44
CA ASP A 200 -13.47 19.31 13.79
C ASP A 200 -12.39 18.29 14.19
N VAL A 201 -11.91 17.51 13.21
CA VAL A 201 -11.08 16.33 13.42
C VAL A 201 -9.93 16.29 12.41
N VAL A 202 -8.74 15.90 12.87
CA VAL A 202 -7.66 15.41 12.01
C VAL A 202 -7.49 13.90 12.21
N ASN A 203 -7.49 13.13 11.13
CA ASN A 203 -7.15 11.71 11.17
C ASN A 203 -5.68 11.55 10.78
N ILE A 204 -4.83 11.18 11.74
CA ILE A 204 -3.39 11.04 11.53
C ILE A 204 -3.14 9.68 10.88
N LEU A 205 -2.71 9.70 9.61
CA LEU A 205 -2.41 8.51 8.82
C LEU A 205 -0.93 8.17 8.94
N ASP A 206 -0.59 7.13 9.71
CA ASP A 206 0.80 6.76 9.99
C ASP A 206 1.10 5.28 9.67
N PRO A 207 0.87 4.83 8.42
CA PRO A 207 1.01 3.42 8.03
C PRO A 207 2.41 2.86 8.25
N PHE A 208 3.46 3.70 8.27
CA PHE A 208 4.81 3.23 8.56
C PHE A 208 4.95 2.68 9.99
N CYS A 209 4.01 2.95 10.90
CA CYS A 209 3.92 2.32 12.22
C CYS A 209 3.36 0.89 12.21
N SER A 210 2.91 0.38 11.06
CA SER A 210 2.41 -0.99 10.95
C SER A 210 3.46 -1.99 11.40
N CYS A 211 3.05 -3.04 12.10
CA CYS A 211 3.90 -4.17 12.46
C CYS A 211 4.25 -5.07 11.27
N ASP A 212 3.74 -4.82 10.07
CA ASP A 212 4.32 -5.38 8.85
C ASP A 212 5.63 -4.66 8.49
N ILE A 213 5.76 -3.40 8.89
CA ILE A 213 6.84 -2.49 8.51
C ILE A 213 7.86 -2.34 9.64
N LEU A 214 7.38 -2.00 10.83
CA LEU A 214 8.16 -1.74 12.01
C LEU A 214 7.86 -2.78 13.10
N PRO A 215 8.88 -3.54 13.54
CA PRO A 215 8.75 -4.34 14.75
C PRO A 215 8.24 -3.52 15.94
N PRO A 216 7.49 -4.12 16.89
CA PRO A 216 6.88 -3.38 18.01
C PRO A 216 7.88 -2.57 18.84
N GLU A 217 9.09 -3.06 19.03
CA GLU A 217 10.19 -2.35 19.70
C GLU A 217 10.63 -1.11 18.93
N MET A 218 10.72 -1.18 17.60
CA MET A 218 11.04 -0.03 16.76
C MET A 218 9.89 0.98 16.76
N TYR A 219 8.63 0.52 16.75
CA TYR A 219 7.48 1.41 16.92
C TYR A 219 7.55 2.18 18.25
N ARG A 220 7.88 1.50 19.35
CA ARG A 220 7.99 2.13 20.68
C ARG A 220 9.15 3.14 20.76
N GLU A 221 10.20 2.95 19.99
CA GLU A 221 11.33 3.90 19.95
C GLU A 221 11.08 5.08 18.99
N PHE A 222 10.63 4.81 17.76
CA PHE A 222 10.62 5.79 16.67
C PHE A 222 9.21 6.31 16.31
N GLY A 223 8.14 5.61 16.68
CA GLY A 223 6.76 6.00 16.37
C GLY A 223 6.03 6.60 17.58
N LEU A 224 5.85 5.80 18.62
CA LEU A 224 5.01 6.11 19.79
C LEU A 224 5.34 7.47 20.45
N PRO A 225 6.62 7.83 20.73
CA PRO A 225 6.92 9.09 21.41
C PRO A 225 6.53 10.33 20.58
N TYR A 226 6.61 10.22 19.26
CA TYR A 226 6.29 11.31 18.33
C TYR A 226 4.78 11.42 18.13
N GLN A 227 4.06 10.29 18.07
CA GLN A 227 2.60 10.28 18.10
C GLN A 227 2.07 10.91 19.39
N GLN A 228 2.63 10.55 20.56
CA GLN A 228 2.27 11.16 21.84
C GLN A 228 2.43 12.68 21.84
N ARG A 229 3.57 13.18 21.34
CA ARG A 229 3.83 14.62 21.22
C ARG A 229 2.92 15.32 20.21
N LEU A 230 2.51 14.64 19.15
CA LEU A 230 1.56 15.17 18.17
C LEU A 230 0.15 15.26 18.76
N PHE A 231 -0.37 14.19 19.36
CA PHE A 231 -1.71 14.21 19.95
C PHE A 231 -1.82 15.12 21.17
N ALA A 232 -0.75 15.24 21.98
CA ALA A 232 -0.68 16.24 23.03
C ALA A 232 -0.82 17.66 22.48
N TYR A 233 -0.15 17.96 21.36
CA TYR A 233 -0.26 19.25 20.67
C TYR A 233 -1.66 19.47 20.06
N ILE A 234 -2.25 18.46 19.40
CA ILE A 234 -3.61 18.55 18.86
C ILE A 234 -4.61 18.89 19.98
N LYS A 235 -4.46 18.25 21.14
CA LYS A 235 -5.27 18.54 22.33
C LYS A 235 -5.03 19.95 22.87
N GLU A 236 -3.78 20.41 22.90
CA GLU A 236 -3.40 21.77 23.35
C GLU A 236 -4.09 22.86 22.52
N ILE A 237 -4.19 22.66 21.20
CA ILE A 237 -4.88 23.59 20.29
C ILE A 237 -6.40 23.38 20.22
N GLY A 238 -6.97 22.52 21.07
CA GLY A 238 -8.41 22.28 21.17
C GLY A 238 -9.00 21.39 20.06
N GLY A 239 -8.16 20.69 19.31
CA GLY A 239 -8.58 19.80 18.23
C GLY A 239 -8.86 18.36 18.68
N ILE A 240 -9.52 17.59 17.80
CA ILE A 240 -9.74 16.16 17.98
C ILE A 240 -8.81 15.39 17.03
N GLY A 241 -7.99 14.48 17.58
CA GLY A 241 -7.09 13.63 16.82
C GLY A 241 -7.53 12.17 16.84
N LEU A 242 -7.66 11.57 15.66
CA LEU A 242 -7.81 10.12 15.48
C LEU A 242 -6.51 9.55 14.93
N LEU A 243 -6.22 8.27 15.21
CA LEU A 243 -5.05 7.59 14.68
C LEU A 243 -5.46 6.52 13.68
N HIS A 244 -4.83 6.53 12.51
CA HIS A 244 -4.92 5.50 11.50
C HIS A 244 -3.59 4.79 11.27
N THR A 245 -3.58 3.48 11.38
CA THR A 245 -2.45 2.63 10.95
C THR A 245 -3.01 1.44 10.18
N CYS A 246 -2.60 1.30 8.92
CA CYS A 246 -3.01 0.17 8.09
C CYS A 246 -2.38 -1.14 8.58
N THR A 247 -2.97 -2.24 8.14
CA THR A 247 -2.41 -3.60 8.20
C THR A 247 -2.09 -4.11 9.62
N TYR A 248 -1.09 -4.98 9.81
CA TYR A 248 -0.84 -5.69 11.06
C TYR A 248 -0.50 -4.74 12.22
N THR A 249 -1.36 -4.66 13.24
CA THR A 249 -1.21 -3.73 14.39
C THR A 249 -1.46 -4.37 15.76
N GLN A 250 -1.83 -5.66 15.78
CA GLN A 250 -2.17 -6.46 16.95
C GLN A 250 -1.14 -6.31 18.09
N PRO A 251 0.18 -6.37 17.83
CA PRO A 251 1.18 -6.30 18.91
C PRO A 251 1.28 -4.94 19.61
N ILE A 252 0.75 -3.88 18.98
CA ILE A 252 0.90 -2.49 19.45
C ILE A 252 -0.43 -1.85 19.87
N TRP A 253 -1.56 -2.56 19.86
CA TRP A 253 -2.83 -2.01 20.36
C TRP A 253 -2.78 -1.49 21.81
N PRO A 254 -2.07 -2.12 22.76
CA PRO A 254 -1.89 -1.53 24.09
C PRO A 254 -1.16 -0.19 24.05
N ASP A 255 -0.17 -0.05 23.17
CA ASP A 255 0.62 1.17 22.99
C ASP A 255 -0.22 2.28 22.32
N ILE A 256 -1.08 1.93 21.36
CA ILE A 256 -1.97 2.87 20.65
C ILE A 256 -2.85 3.66 21.62
N VAL A 257 -3.36 3.02 22.67
CA VAL A 257 -4.17 3.70 23.70
C VAL A 257 -3.38 4.79 24.43
N THR A 258 -2.05 4.65 24.51
CA THR A 258 -1.18 5.61 25.19
C THR A 258 -0.75 6.78 24.30
N THR A 259 -1.10 6.77 23.01
CA THR A 259 -0.75 7.83 22.06
C THR A 259 -1.44 9.15 22.38
N GLY A 260 -2.62 9.11 23.01
CA GLY A 260 -3.47 10.28 23.22
C GLY A 260 -4.52 10.53 22.12
N ALA A 261 -4.57 9.68 21.09
CA ALA A 261 -5.70 9.63 20.17
C ALA A 261 -6.99 9.22 20.91
N VAL A 262 -8.14 9.74 20.48
CA VAL A 262 -9.46 9.38 21.07
C VAL A 262 -10.19 8.28 20.29
N ASN A 263 -9.65 7.93 19.13
CA ASN A 263 -10.13 6.88 18.25
C ASN A 263 -8.95 6.21 17.57
N PHE A 264 -9.05 4.90 17.39
CA PHE A 264 -8.17 4.15 16.50
C PHE A 264 -8.96 3.60 15.32
N ASN A 265 -8.40 3.79 14.12
CA ASN A 265 -8.92 3.22 12.89
C ASN A 265 -7.80 2.54 12.09
N GLY A 266 -8.15 1.56 11.28
CA GLY A 266 -7.18 0.76 10.53
C GLY A 266 -7.68 -0.65 10.28
N ASP A 267 -6.84 -1.46 9.65
CA ASP A 267 -7.16 -2.86 9.42
C ASP A 267 -6.98 -3.64 10.72
N MET A 268 -8.07 -3.79 11.46
CA MET A 268 -8.11 -4.66 12.64
C MET A 268 -8.29 -6.14 12.25
N TYR A 269 -7.74 -6.54 11.10
CA TYR A 269 -7.82 -7.90 10.59
C TYR A 269 -6.54 -8.71 10.86
N PRO A 270 -6.66 -10.01 11.18
CA PRO A 270 -7.85 -10.64 11.74
C PRO A 270 -8.10 -10.14 13.18
N GLY A 271 -9.38 -9.97 13.54
CA GLY A 271 -9.81 -9.86 14.94
C GLY A 271 -10.14 -8.45 15.45
N ALA A 272 -11.13 -7.78 14.86
CA ALA A 272 -11.69 -6.55 15.43
C ALA A 272 -12.28 -6.76 16.84
N ASP A 273 -12.78 -7.97 17.11
CA ASP A 273 -13.19 -8.43 18.44
C ASP A 273 -11.99 -8.50 19.43
N HIS A 274 -10.82 -8.95 18.95
CA HIS A 274 -9.59 -8.94 19.72
C HIS A 274 -9.10 -7.50 19.96
N ALA A 275 -9.19 -6.62 18.96
CA ALA A 275 -8.90 -5.20 19.13
C ALA A 275 -9.79 -4.61 20.23
N LYS A 276 -11.09 -4.90 20.19
CA LYS A 276 -12.04 -4.46 21.23
C LYS A 276 -11.71 -5.02 22.60
N ARG A 277 -11.32 -6.29 22.73
CA ARG A 277 -10.90 -6.88 24.03
C ARG A 277 -9.63 -6.24 24.59
N THR A 278 -8.67 -5.92 23.73
CA THR A 278 -7.37 -5.37 24.11
C THR A 278 -7.46 -3.88 24.45
N ILE A 279 -8.15 -3.10 23.61
CA ILE A 279 -8.33 -1.65 23.77
C ILE A 279 -9.43 -1.35 24.79
N GLY A 280 -10.50 -2.13 24.82
CA GLY A 280 -11.65 -1.98 25.71
C GLY A 280 -12.45 -0.72 25.40
N ASP A 281 -12.79 0.02 26.46
CA ASP A 281 -13.54 1.27 26.40
C ASP A 281 -12.64 2.50 26.58
N LYS A 282 -11.32 2.34 26.38
CA LYS A 282 -10.34 3.40 26.60
C LYS A 282 -10.35 4.44 25.48
N ILE A 283 -10.55 4.00 24.25
CA ILE A 283 -10.74 4.83 23.05
C ILE A 283 -11.80 4.18 22.16
N SER A 284 -12.42 4.98 21.30
CA SER A 284 -13.36 4.48 20.29
C SER A 284 -12.64 3.74 19.16
N LEU A 285 -13.35 2.87 18.44
CA LEU A 285 -12.83 2.14 17.29
C LEU A 285 -13.58 2.53 16.01
N MET A 286 -12.89 2.55 14.89
CA MET A 286 -13.49 2.81 13.59
C MET A 286 -12.95 1.85 12.54
N GLY A 287 -13.86 1.21 11.80
CA GLY A 287 -13.56 0.13 10.87
C GLY A 287 -13.77 -1.28 11.47
N THR A 288 -13.58 -2.37 10.76
CA THR A 288 -13.34 -2.38 9.33
C THR A 288 -14.29 -3.36 8.67
N VAL A 289 -15.00 -2.86 7.65
CA VAL A 289 -15.62 -3.67 6.60
C VAL A 289 -14.60 -3.83 5.49
N SER A 290 -14.46 -5.04 4.94
CA SER A 290 -13.44 -5.33 3.94
C SER A 290 -13.62 -4.47 2.68
N PRO A 291 -12.64 -3.64 2.30
CA PRO A 291 -12.71 -2.93 1.02
C PRO A 291 -12.74 -3.90 -0.16
N TYR A 292 -11.90 -4.93 -0.12
CA TYR A 292 -11.76 -5.87 -1.24
C TYR A 292 -12.81 -6.99 -1.22
N SER A 293 -12.82 -7.79 -0.16
CA SER A 293 -13.59 -9.04 -0.15
C SER A 293 -15.10 -8.80 -0.12
N THR A 294 -15.53 -7.72 0.51
CA THR A 294 -16.93 -7.48 0.82
C THR A 294 -17.47 -6.30 0.02
N LEU A 295 -16.81 -5.14 0.06
CA LEU A 295 -17.30 -3.98 -0.68
C LEU A 295 -17.16 -4.14 -2.19
N VAL A 296 -16.00 -4.61 -2.71
CA VAL A 296 -15.82 -4.83 -4.16
C VAL A 296 -16.43 -6.14 -4.63
N HIS A 297 -16.18 -7.25 -3.93
CA HIS A 297 -16.51 -8.59 -4.42
C HIS A 297 -17.71 -9.27 -3.74
N GLY A 298 -18.26 -8.68 -2.69
CA GLY A 298 -19.43 -9.20 -1.99
C GLY A 298 -20.75 -8.72 -2.59
N THR A 299 -21.84 -9.25 -2.06
CA THR A 299 -23.20 -8.76 -2.32
C THR A 299 -23.65 -7.75 -1.27
N PRO A 300 -24.73 -6.99 -1.51
CA PRO A 300 -25.34 -6.13 -0.48
C PRO A 300 -25.68 -6.88 0.82
N GLU A 301 -26.04 -8.16 0.71
CA GLU A 301 -26.32 -9.02 1.86
C GLU A 301 -25.05 -9.35 2.65
N ASP A 302 -23.94 -9.61 1.96
CA ASP A 302 -22.64 -9.84 2.60
C ASP A 302 -22.15 -8.59 3.35
N VAL A 303 -22.31 -7.41 2.73
CA VAL A 303 -22.02 -6.12 3.39
C VAL A 303 -22.86 -5.96 4.66
N ALA A 304 -24.18 -6.18 4.56
CA ALA A 304 -25.07 -6.04 5.71
C ALA A 304 -24.71 -7.03 6.84
N LYS A 305 -24.37 -8.27 6.50
CA LYS A 305 -23.95 -9.30 7.46
C LYS A 305 -22.65 -8.90 8.16
N GLU A 306 -21.65 -8.44 7.43
CA GLU A 306 -20.37 -8.01 8.00
C GLU A 306 -20.55 -6.80 8.92
N VAL A 307 -21.32 -5.79 8.51
CA VAL A 307 -21.65 -4.63 9.35
C VAL A 307 -22.30 -5.08 10.66
N LYS A 308 -23.33 -5.94 10.60
CA LYS A 308 -24.01 -6.47 11.79
C LYS A 308 -23.06 -7.25 12.71
N LYS A 309 -22.17 -8.07 12.12
CA LYS A 309 -21.17 -8.84 12.86
C LYS A 309 -20.19 -7.94 13.60
N LEU A 310 -19.64 -6.93 12.93
CA LEU A 310 -18.75 -5.94 13.54
C LEU A 310 -19.43 -5.16 14.65
N VAL A 311 -20.66 -4.69 14.42
CA VAL A 311 -21.41 -3.93 15.42
C VAL A 311 -21.71 -4.79 16.66
N ALA A 312 -22.04 -6.07 16.48
CA ALA A 312 -22.24 -7.00 17.60
C ALA A 312 -20.96 -7.23 18.41
N GLU A 313 -19.79 -7.35 17.75
CA GLU A 313 -18.52 -7.67 18.41
C GLU A 313 -17.81 -6.46 19.02
N VAL A 314 -17.96 -5.29 18.38
CA VAL A 314 -17.14 -4.09 18.69
C VAL A 314 -18.01 -2.94 19.17
N GLY A 315 -19.17 -2.76 18.54
CA GLY A 315 -20.03 -1.60 18.70
C GLY A 315 -21.00 -1.63 19.88
N TYR A 316 -21.12 -2.73 20.62
CA TYR A 316 -22.13 -2.90 21.68
C TYR A 316 -22.20 -1.75 22.71
N ASN A 317 -21.10 -1.02 22.93
CA ASN A 317 -21.00 0.08 23.89
C ASN A 317 -21.20 1.49 23.29
N GLY A 318 -21.49 1.61 21.98
CA GLY A 318 -21.65 2.89 21.28
C GLY A 318 -20.35 3.54 20.81
N GLY A 319 -19.18 2.99 21.17
CA GLY A 319 -17.86 3.54 20.83
C GLY A 319 -17.32 3.10 19.47
N PHE A 320 -18.18 2.94 18.47
CA PHE A 320 -17.84 2.37 17.17
C PHE A 320 -18.37 3.21 16.01
N ILE A 321 -17.51 3.46 15.02
CA ILE A 321 -17.89 4.05 13.73
C ILE A 321 -17.63 3.01 12.64
N CYS A 322 -18.67 2.66 11.88
CA CYS A 322 -18.51 1.75 10.76
C CYS A 322 -17.80 2.45 9.59
N MET A 323 -16.78 1.82 9.04
CA MET A 323 -15.96 2.37 7.97
C MET A 323 -15.32 1.21 7.18
N PRO A 324 -15.01 1.38 5.90
CA PRO A 324 -14.04 0.52 5.22
C PRO A 324 -12.67 0.54 5.94
N GLY A 325 -11.90 -0.54 5.91
CA GLY A 325 -10.60 -0.60 6.62
C GLY A 325 -9.52 0.34 6.10
N CYS A 326 -9.59 0.65 4.81
CA CYS A 326 -8.71 1.55 4.09
C CYS A 326 -9.54 2.33 3.07
N ASP A 327 -8.92 3.22 2.29
CA ASP A 327 -9.63 3.92 1.21
C ASP A 327 -10.28 2.92 0.25
N ILE A 328 -11.39 3.33 -0.35
CA ILE A 328 -12.20 2.46 -1.20
C ILE A 328 -11.79 2.55 -2.66
N ASP A 329 -11.82 1.41 -3.34
CA ASP A 329 -11.54 1.36 -4.77
C ASP A 329 -12.61 2.11 -5.57
N TRP A 330 -12.18 2.63 -6.71
CA TRP A 330 -13.03 3.25 -7.70
C TRP A 330 -14.10 2.29 -8.23
N THR A 331 -13.92 0.97 -8.16
CA THR A 331 -14.85 -0.04 -8.67
C THR A 331 -15.92 -0.52 -7.70
N VAL A 332 -15.92 -0.07 -6.43
CA VAL A 332 -16.94 -0.51 -5.45
C VAL A 332 -18.35 -0.28 -6.04
N PRO A 333 -19.20 -1.33 -6.12
CA PRO A 333 -20.56 -1.22 -6.60
C PRO A 333 -21.39 -0.27 -5.73
N GLU A 334 -22.29 0.49 -6.35
CA GLU A 334 -23.09 1.50 -5.65
C GLU A 334 -24.03 0.86 -4.63
N GLU A 335 -24.60 -0.29 -4.96
CA GLU A 335 -25.48 -1.09 -4.12
C GLU A 335 -24.78 -1.55 -2.84
N ASN A 336 -23.49 -1.88 -2.90
CA ASN A 336 -22.70 -2.30 -1.75
C ASN A 336 -22.40 -1.10 -0.85
N LEU A 337 -22.07 0.05 -1.43
CA LEU A 337 -21.86 1.29 -0.67
C LEU A 337 -23.15 1.77 0.01
N ARG A 338 -24.31 1.65 -0.66
CA ARG A 338 -25.61 1.90 -0.05
C ARG A 338 -25.91 0.92 1.07
N ALA A 339 -25.68 -0.37 0.86
CA ALA A 339 -25.90 -1.39 1.88
C ALA A 339 -25.09 -1.12 3.16
N LEU A 340 -23.85 -0.64 3.05
CA LEU A 340 -23.04 -0.22 4.19
C LEU A 340 -23.75 0.88 5.01
N ILE A 341 -24.18 1.95 4.33
CA ILE A 341 -24.78 3.13 4.96
C ILE A 341 -26.16 2.80 5.54
N ASP A 342 -27.02 2.15 4.75
CA ASP A 342 -28.39 1.81 5.12
C ASP A 342 -28.42 0.81 6.28
N THR A 343 -27.50 -0.17 6.28
CA THR A 343 -27.39 -1.13 7.39
C THR A 343 -26.99 -0.42 8.69
N CYS A 344 -26.00 0.47 8.65
CA CYS A 344 -25.61 1.26 9.84
C CYS A 344 -26.77 2.10 10.36
N ALA A 345 -27.51 2.77 9.46
CA ALA A 345 -28.67 3.57 9.84
C ALA A 345 -29.82 2.74 10.43
N SER A 346 -29.95 1.46 10.03
CA SER A 346 -30.98 0.56 10.55
C SER A 346 -30.72 0.10 12.00
N ILE A 347 -29.46 0.06 12.44
CA ILE A 347 -29.08 -0.44 13.76
C ILE A 347 -29.10 0.70 14.77
N LYS A 348 -30.09 0.69 15.68
CA LYS A 348 -30.28 1.71 16.73
C LYS A 348 -29.59 1.31 18.03
N TYR A 349 -29.23 2.31 18.83
CA TYR A 349 -28.75 2.09 20.19
C TYR A 349 -29.85 2.34 21.24
N PRO A 350 -29.80 1.66 22.40
CA PRO A 350 -28.94 0.50 22.69
C PRO A 350 -29.25 -0.67 21.72
N ILE A 351 -28.20 -1.41 21.32
CA ILE A 351 -28.32 -2.43 20.28
C ILE A 351 -29.19 -3.59 20.75
N ASP A 352 -30.18 -3.95 19.93
CA ASP A 352 -30.89 -5.22 20.04
C ASP A 352 -30.11 -6.29 19.27
N ILE A 353 -29.33 -7.09 19.99
CA ILE A 353 -28.48 -8.14 19.40
C ILE A 353 -29.34 -9.23 18.72
N GLU A 354 -30.52 -9.55 19.28
CA GLU A 354 -31.40 -10.57 18.69
C GLU A 354 -31.96 -10.09 17.34
N ALA A 355 -32.27 -8.80 17.22
CA ALA A 355 -32.72 -8.20 15.96
C ALA A 355 -31.66 -8.18 14.85
N LEU A 356 -30.37 -8.39 15.16
CA LEU A 356 -29.33 -8.50 14.14
C LEU A 356 -29.42 -9.82 13.34
N GLY A 357 -30.09 -10.83 13.89
CA GLY A 357 -30.28 -12.15 13.28
C GLY A 357 -29.16 -13.14 13.59
N ASP A 358 -29.17 -14.30 12.90
CA ASP A 358 -28.14 -15.32 13.09
C ASP A 358 -26.82 -14.92 12.42
N LEU A 359 -25.81 -14.66 13.25
CA LEU A 359 -24.46 -14.27 12.84
C LEU A 359 -23.43 -15.42 12.99
N SER A 360 -23.88 -16.63 13.33
CA SER A 360 -22.99 -17.78 13.59
C SER A 360 -22.18 -18.24 12.37
N ASN A 361 -22.73 -18.03 11.18
CA ASN A 361 -22.11 -18.37 9.89
C ASN A 361 -21.53 -17.15 9.16
N VAL A 362 -21.54 -15.97 9.79
CA VAL A 362 -20.90 -14.77 9.25
C VAL A 362 -19.46 -14.75 9.72
N TYR A 363 -18.56 -15.01 8.78
CA TYR A 363 -17.13 -14.93 9.01
C TYR A 363 -16.64 -13.54 8.59
N LEU A 364 -15.76 -12.95 9.39
CA LEU A 364 -15.05 -11.72 9.02
C LEU A 364 -13.77 -12.07 8.23
N PRO A 365 -13.25 -11.15 7.39
CA PRO A 365 -11.99 -11.34 6.69
C PRO A 365 -10.85 -11.79 7.61
N GLY A 366 -10.04 -12.74 7.11
CA GLY A 366 -8.99 -13.41 7.88
C GLY A 366 -9.46 -14.65 8.66
N HIS A 367 -10.78 -14.92 8.74
CA HIS A 367 -11.26 -16.20 9.25
C HIS A 367 -11.06 -17.32 8.22
N PRO A 368 -10.65 -18.55 8.59
CA PRO A 368 -10.35 -19.63 7.64
C PRO A 368 -11.51 -20.03 6.71
N LYS A 369 -12.75 -19.78 7.14
CA LYS A 369 -13.99 -20.03 6.38
C LYS A 369 -14.52 -18.80 5.64
N HIS A 370 -13.77 -17.70 5.61
CA HIS A 370 -14.18 -16.49 4.91
C HIS A 370 -14.16 -16.72 3.39
N PRO A 371 -15.24 -16.41 2.65
CA PRO A 371 -15.35 -16.68 1.22
C PRO A 371 -14.37 -15.87 0.35
N GLY A 372 -13.90 -14.72 0.86
CA GLY A 372 -12.94 -13.83 0.20
C GLY A 372 -11.47 -14.04 0.58
N MET A 373 -11.08 -15.20 1.14
CA MET A 373 -9.66 -15.49 1.28
C MET A 373 -8.99 -15.44 -0.10
N ARG A 374 -7.91 -14.66 -0.23
CA ARG A 374 -7.09 -14.65 -1.45
C ARG A 374 -6.75 -16.10 -1.78
N LYS A 375 -7.05 -16.55 -3.00
CA LYS A 375 -6.64 -17.89 -3.44
C LYS A 375 -5.13 -17.98 -3.30
N ILE A 376 -4.69 -19.07 -2.69
CA ILE A 376 -3.32 -19.60 -2.74
C ILE A 376 -2.81 -19.47 -4.18
N SER A 377 -1.67 -18.81 -4.35
CA SER A 377 -1.24 -18.34 -5.68
C SER A 377 -0.72 -19.45 -6.58
N THR A 378 -0.41 -20.64 -6.05
CA THR A 378 0.03 -21.83 -6.82
C THR A 378 -0.20 -23.16 -6.06
N ASP A 379 -0.25 -24.29 -6.79
CA ASP A 379 -0.33 -25.65 -6.23
C ASP A 379 0.87 -26.02 -5.32
N ASP A 380 1.99 -25.28 -5.43
CA ASP A 380 3.20 -25.47 -4.62
C ASP A 380 3.00 -25.13 -3.13
N ASP A 381 1.95 -24.37 -2.77
CA ASP A 381 1.64 -24.02 -1.38
C ASP A 381 1.23 -25.24 -0.53
N GLN A 382 0.84 -26.37 -1.16
CA GLN A 382 0.59 -27.61 -0.42
C GLN A 382 1.88 -28.23 0.15
N MET A 383 3.00 -28.11 -0.57
CA MET A 383 4.31 -28.60 -0.10
C MET A 383 4.80 -27.77 1.10
N VAL A 384 4.49 -26.47 1.14
CA VAL A 384 4.88 -25.54 2.22
C VAL A 384 4.23 -25.92 3.56
N ARG A 385 2.98 -26.41 3.56
CA ARG A 385 2.34 -26.94 4.78
C ARG A 385 2.97 -28.24 5.29
N MET A 386 3.58 -29.05 4.41
CA MET A 386 4.24 -30.30 4.82
C MET A 386 5.70 -30.09 5.29
N GLY A 387 6.35 -29.00 4.86
CA GLY A 387 7.78 -28.74 5.10
C GLY A 387 8.18 -28.41 6.54
N ILE A 388 7.23 -28.00 7.41
CA ILE A 388 7.54 -27.53 8.77
C ILE A 388 7.62 -28.68 9.81
N ARG A 389 7.49 -29.96 9.41
CA ARG A 389 7.53 -31.07 10.39
C ARG A 389 8.11 -32.38 9.86
N LYS A 390 9.36 -32.38 9.37
CA LYS A 390 10.29 -33.54 9.45
C LYS A 390 11.67 -33.22 8.86
N THR A 391 12.56 -32.63 9.65
CA THR A 391 14.01 -32.87 9.51
C THR A 391 14.32 -34.21 10.19
N LEU A 392 14.20 -35.29 9.43
CA LEU A 392 14.81 -36.58 9.76
C LEU A 392 15.72 -36.98 8.59
N GLU A 393 17.02 -37.02 8.89
CA GLU A 393 18.12 -37.70 8.20
C GLU A 393 17.80 -38.43 6.88
N VAL A 394 17.81 -37.70 5.77
CA VAL A 394 17.99 -38.28 4.43
C VAL A 394 19.36 -37.84 3.92
N LYS A 395 20.14 -38.76 3.35
CA LYS A 395 21.39 -38.44 2.65
C LYS A 395 21.06 -37.51 1.49
N LYS A 396 21.42 -36.23 1.64
CA LYS A 396 21.26 -35.21 0.59
C LYS A 396 22.35 -35.38 -0.46
N THR A 397 22.01 -35.16 -1.72
CA THR A 397 23.01 -35.04 -2.79
C THR A 397 23.82 -33.74 -2.62
N PRO A 398 25.05 -33.65 -3.15
CA PRO A 398 25.84 -32.43 -3.10
C PRO A 398 25.14 -31.21 -3.72
N GLU A 399 24.29 -31.43 -4.73
CA GLU A 399 23.50 -30.38 -5.39
C GLU A 399 22.39 -29.85 -4.47
N GLU A 400 21.64 -30.74 -3.81
CA GLU A 400 20.61 -30.35 -2.83
C GLU A 400 21.21 -29.63 -1.61
N GLU A 401 22.42 -30.01 -1.20
CA GLU A 401 23.15 -29.33 -0.13
C GLU A 401 23.46 -27.88 -0.50
N VAL A 402 23.87 -27.61 -1.75
CA VAL A 402 24.07 -26.25 -2.24
C VAL A 402 22.78 -25.45 -2.20
N TYR A 403 21.68 -25.97 -2.74
CA TYR A 403 20.40 -25.26 -2.79
C TYR A 403 19.88 -24.90 -1.40
N ILE A 404 19.93 -25.85 -0.45
CA ILE A 404 19.47 -25.63 0.91
C ILE A 404 20.33 -24.58 1.61
N ASN A 405 21.66 -24.66 1.49
CA ASN A 405 22.52 -23.68 2.14
C ASN A 405 22.41 -22.28 1.55
N LEU A 406 22.11 -22.16 0.24
CA LEU A 406 21.79 -20.88 -0.40
C LEU A 406 20.46 -20.32 0.10
N ALA A 407 19.43 -21.15 0.21
CA ALA A 407 18.14 -20.73 0.76
C ALA A 407 18.28 -20.30 2.23
N ASP A 408 18.99 -21.08 3.04
CA ASP A 408 19.30 -20.76 4.44
C ASP A 408 20.09 -19.47 4.56
N ALA A 409 21.07 -19.22 3.68
CA ALA A 409 21.85 -17.98 3.69
C ALA A 409 20.94 -16.76 3.47
N VAL A 410 20.01 -16.84 2.52
CA VAL A 410 19.03 -15.77 2.28
C VAL A 410 18.07 -15.61 3.46
N MET A 411 17.64 -16.71 4.08
CA MET A 411 16.79 -16.66 5.28
C MET A 411 17.52 -16.10 6.51
N GLU A 412 18.82 -16.33 6.68
CA GLU A 412 19.56 -15.87 7.86
C GLU A 412 20.32 -14.55 7.62
N TYR A 413 20.09 -13.91 6.45
CA TYR A 413 20.77 -12.68 6.03
C TYR A 413 22.31 -12.82 5.98
N ASP A 414 22.79 -14.03 5.67
CA ASP A 414 24.19 -14.39 5.68
C ASP A 414 24.81 -14.19 4.29
N ASP A 415 25.32 -12.99 4.10
CA ASP A 415 25.98 -12.52 2.88
C ASP A 415 27.19 -13.38 2.47
N GLU A 416 28.00 -13.78 3.46
CA GLU A 416 29.23 -14.55 3.21
C GLU A 416 28.88 -15.98 2.79
N LYS A 417 27.93 -16.60 3.49
CA LYS A 417 27.43 -17.94 3.16
C LYS A 417 26.76 -17.96 1.79
N ALA A 418 25.97 -16.94 1.43
CA ALA A 418 25.34 -16.87 0.11
C ALA A 418 26.38 -16.85 -1.03
N VAL A 419 27.46 -16.07 -0.86
CA VAL A 419 28.57 -16.01 -1.82
C VAL A 419 29.37 -17.31 -1.86
N GLU A 420 29.66 -17.90 -0.71
CA GLU A 420 30.42 -19.16 -0.60
C GLU A 420 29.69 -20.30 -1.34
N TRP A 421 28.41 -20.50 -1.03
CA TRP A 421 27.65 -21.60 -1.60
C TRP A 421 27.30 -21.39 -3.07
N ALA A 422 27.21 -20.14 -3.53
CA ALA A 422 27.08 -19.84 -4.96
C ALA A 422 28.32 -20.28 -5.73
N LYS A 423 29.52 -20.05 -5.19
CA LYS A 423 30.79 -20.52 -5.80
C LYS A 423 30.90 -22.04 -5.76
N LYS A 424 30.56 -22.69 -4.65
CA LYS A 424 30.53 -24.16 -4.55
C LYS A 424 29.57 -24.79 -5.56
N GLY A 425 28.41 -24.18 -5.79
CA GLY A 425 27.48 -24.63 -6.82
C GLY A 425 28.11 -24.61 -8.21
N LEU A 426 28.84 -23.55 -8.56
CA LEU A 426 29.55 -23.45 -9.83
C LEU A 426 30.67 -24.50 -9.95
N GLU A 427 31.42 -24.75 -8.87
CA GLU A 427 32.47 -25.77 -8.82
C GLU A 427 31.89 -27.19 -9.02
N LEU A 428 30.66 -27.43 -8.55
CA LEU A 428 29.92 -28.68 -8.77
C LEU A 428 29.30 -28.79 -10.17
N GLY A 429 29.49 -27.79 -11.03
CA GLY A 429 28.97 -27.79 -12.40
C GLY A 429 27.51 -27.36 -12.53
N LEU A 430 26.90 -26.84 -11.45
CA LEU A 430 25.56 -26.25 -11.54
C LEU A 430 25.61 -24.97 -12.36
N THR A 431 24.61 -24.79 -13.21
CA THR A 431 24.44 -23.55 -13.95
C THR A 431 24.07 -22.39 -13.00
N PRO A 432 24.47 -21.14 -13.31
CA PRO A 432 24.02 -19.98 -12.55
C PRO A 432 22.49 -19.91 -12.41
N GLN A 433 21.75 -20.32 -13.45
CA GLN A 433 20.29 -20.38 -13.45
C GLN A 433 19.77 -21.33 -12.36
N GLN A 434 20.33 -22.54 -12.26
CA GLN A 434 19.96 -23.50 -11.21
C GLN A 434 20.26 -22.95 -9.81
N ILE A 435 21.41 -22.31 -9.61
CA ILE A 435 21.82 -21.74 -8.32
C ILE A 435 20.85 -20.63 -7.87
N ILE A 436 20.43 -19.76 -8.81
CA ILE A 436 19.48 -18.68 -8.53
C ILE A 436 18.10 -19.25 -8.21
N PHE A 437 17.51 -20.02 -9.13
CA PHE A 437 16.10 -20.39 -9.01
C PHE A 437 15.84 -21.49 -7.98
N ASN A 438 16.74 -22.46 -7.83
CA ASN A 438 16.54 -23.58 -6.91
C ASN A 438 17.10 -23.31 -5.51
N GLY A 439 17.93 -22.28 -5.34
CA GLY A 439 18.53 -21.89 -4.05
C GLY A 439 18.08 -20.51 -3.58
N LEU A 440 18.65 -19.46 -4.17
CA LEU A 440 18.46 -18.07 -3.71
C LEU A 440 17.00 -17.61 -3.77
N SER A 441 16.31 -17.87 -4.89
CA SER A 441 14.89 -17.54 -5.06
C SER A 441 13.98 -18.33 -4.12
N VAL A 442 14.35 -19.58 -3.79
CA VAL A 442 13.61 -20.38 -2.80
C VAL A 442 13.72 -19.75 -1.42
N GLY A 443 14.93 -19.35 -1.01
CA GLY A 443 15.12 -18.62 0.25
C GLY A 443 14.32 -17.33 0.30
N MET A 444 14.34 -16.53 -0.78
CA MET A 444 13.54 -15.30 -0.87
C MET A 444 12.03 -15.58 -0.79
N LYS A 445 11.55 -16.63 -1.47
CA LYS A 445 10.15 -17.07 -1.38
C LYS A 445 9.80 -17.43 0.06
N MET A 446 10.63 -18.20 0.75
CA MET A 446 10.39 -18.58 2.15
C MET A 446 10.30 -17.37 3.08
N VAL A 447 11.18 -16.38 2.92
CA VAL A 447 11.09 -15.13 3.70
C VAL A 447 9.82 -14.35 3.36
N GLY A 448 9.42 -14.33 2.08
CA GLY A 448 8.14 -13.79 1.63
C GLY A 448 6.94 -14.48 2.29
N ASP A 449 6.92 -15.81 2.30
CA ASP A 449 5.86 -16.60 2.93
C ASP A 449 5.81 -16.39 4.46
N LEU A 450 6.97 -16.22 5.09
CA LEU A 450 7.06 -15.90 6.53
C LEU A 450 6.56 -14.48 6.80
N TYR A 451 6.86 -13.53 5.91
CA TYR A 451 6.32 -12.17 5.97
C TYR A 451 4.79 -12.16 5.80
N GLU A 452 4.24 -12.87 4.81
CA GLU A 452 2.79 -12.99 4.62
C GLU A 452 2.08 -13.66 5.82
N ARG A 453 2.80 -14.50 6.57
CA ARG A 453 2.32 -15.14 7.81
C ARG A 453 2.55 -14.30 9.07
N ASN A 454 3.08 -13.09 8.96
CA ASN A 454 3.48 -12.24 10.08
C ASN A 454 4.53 -12.89 11.03
N GLU A 455 5.31 -13.84 10.51
CA GLU A 455 6.42 -14.48 11.24
C GLU A 455 7.75 -13.72 11.04
N ARG A 456 7.83 -12.87 10.00
CA ARG A 456 8.95 -11.98 9.70
C ARG A 456 8.46 -10.60 9.28
N PHE A 457 9.32 -9.60 9.40
CA PHE A 457 9.01 -8.20 9.10
C PHE A 457 9.51 -7.80 7.71
N VAL A 458 9.03 -6.69 7.15
CA VAL A 458 9.56 -6.19 5.86
C VAL A 458 11.07 -5.89 5.93
N THR A 459 11.59 -5.56 7.11
CA THR A 459 13.04 -5.36 7.33
C THR A 459 13.83 -6.64 7.05
N ASP A 460 13.25 -7.80 7.35
CA ASP A 460 13.82 -9.10 7.04
C ASP A 460 13.83 -9.36 5.53
N MET A 461 12.74 -9.01 4.83
CA MET A 461 12.69 -9.06 3.35
C MET A 461 13.80 -8.22 2.71
N ILE A 462 14.05 -7.01 3.22
CA ILE A 462 15.09 -6.11 2.71
C ILE A 462 16.50 -6.70 2.96
N LYS A 463 16.74 -7.25 4.15
CA LYS A 463 18.02 -7.91 4.46
C LYS A 463 18.25 -9.12 3.55
N SER A 464 17.25 -10.00 3.40
CA SER A 464 17.29 -11.13 2.48
C SER A 464 17.53 -10.72 1.03
N ALA A 465 16.94 -9.59 0.59
CA ALA A 465 17.19 -9.03 -0.73
C ALA A 465 18.66 -8.62 -0.90
N LYS A 466 19.24 -7.90 0.08
CA LYS A 466 20.66 -7.53 0.06
C LYS A 466 21.58 -8.76 -0.01
N THR A 467 21.26 -9.81 0.74
CA THR A 467 22.00 -11.08 0.69
C THR A 467 21.92 -11.76 -0.67
N MET A 468 20.72 -11.81 -1.25
CA MET A 468 20.52 -12.34 -2.60
C MET A 468 21.28 -11.51 -3.65
N GLU A 469 21.26 -10.18 -3.56
CA GLU A 469 21.99 -9.28 -4.47
C GLU A 469 23.50 -9.55 -4.47
N LYS A 470 24.10 -9.83 -3.30
CA LYS A 470 25.53 -10.17 -3.21
C LYS A 470 25.89 -11.45 -3.94
N ALA A 471 25.05 -12.48 -3.87
CA ALA A 471 25.26 -13.70 -4.64
C ALA A 471 25.00 -13.50 -6.14
N LEU A 472 23.97 -12.72 -6.50
CA LEU A 472 23.66 -12.36 -7.89
C LEU A 472 24.79 -11.59 -8.56
N ALA A 473 25.53 -10.75 -7.83
CA ALA A 473 26.68 -10.01 -8.36
C ALA A 473 27.77 -10.92 -8.96
N ILE A 474 27.84 -12.19 -8.53
CA ILE A 474 28.79 -13.20 -9.04
C ILE A 474 28.17 -14.02 -10.16
N LEU A 475 26.87 -14.34 -10.04
CA LEU A 475 26.17 -15.24 -10.96
C LEU A 475 25.72 -14.54 -12.26
N ALA A 476 25.31 -13.27 -12.16
CA ALA A 476 24.77 -12.52 -13.29
C ALA A 476 25.76 -12.35 -14.46
N PRO A 477 27.05 -12.00 -14.25
CA PRO A 477 28.02 -11.90 -15.34
C PRO A 477 28.22 -13.23 -16.10
N LEU A 478 28.13 -14.36 -15.41
CA LEU A 478 28.30 -15.69 -16.00
C LEU A 478 27.12 -16.07 -16.91
N MET A 479 25.90 -15.68 -16.51
CA MET A 479 24.70 -15.86 -17.35
C MET A 479 24.77 -15.01 -18.61
N GLU A 480 25.17 -13.74 -18.50
CA GLU A 480 25.29 -12.86 -19.66
C GLU A 480 26.36 -13.36 -20.65
N ALA A 481 27.49 -13.88 -20.16
CA ALA A 481 28.53 -14.46 -20.98
C ALA A 481 28.07 -15.71 -21.78
N SER A 482 27.17 -16.52 -21.20
CA SER A 482 26.61 -17.70 -21.88
C SER A 482 25.67 -17.36 -23.05
N GLY A 483 25.11 -16.14 -23.08
CA GLY A 483 24.21 -15.64 -24.13
C GLY A 483 24.88 -14.91 -25.30
N ILE A 484 26.22 -14.96 -25.42
CA ILE A 484 26.95 -14.27 -26.50
C ILE A 484 27.01 -15.17 -27.75
N GLY A 485 25.92 -15.18 -28.53
CA GLY A 485 25.91 -15.65 -29.91
C GLY A 485 26.25 -14.54 -30.92
N SER A 486 26.86 -14.88 -32.06
CA SER A 486 27.34 -13.95 -33.09
C SER A 486 26.28 -13.43 -34.08
N GLY A 487 24.99 -13.46 -33.70
CA GLY A 487 23.85 -13.04 -34.54
C GLY A 487 23.28 -11.65 -34.19
N LYS A 488 22.43 -11.10 -35.07
CA LYS A 488 21.67 -9.87 -34.81
C LYS A 488 20.67 -10.14 -33.66
N LYS A 489 20.87 -9.48 -32.52
CA LYS A 489 20.02 -9.66 -31.33
C LYS A 489 18.74 -8.85 -31.47
N GLU A 490 17.59 -9.49 -31.28
CA GLU A 490 16.31 -8.78 -31.15
C GLU A 490 16.28 -8.00 -29.84
N THR A 491 15.67 -6.82 -29.85
CA THR A 491 15.66 -5.91 -28.70
C THR A 491 14.37 -6.03 -27.89
N VAL A 492 14.50 -6.14 -26.57
CA VAL A 492 13.37 -6.10 -25.62
C VAL A 492 13.54 -4.90 -24.68
N VAL A 493 12.50 -4.10 -24.52
CA VAL A 493 12.47 -3.02 -23.51
C VAL A 493 11.87 -3.60 -22.23
N MET A 494 12.53 -3.36 -21.10
CA MET A 494 12.06 -3.79 -19.78
C MET A 494 12.00 -2.59 -18.83
N GLY A 495 10.98 -2.54 -17.98
CA GLY A 495 10.88 -1.52 -16.96
C GLY A 495 9.90 -1.90 -15.85
N LEU A 496 10.15 -1.39 -14.66
CA LEU A 496 9.20 -1.46 -13.56
C LEU A 496 8.31 -0.22 -13.63
N VAL A 497 7.01 -0.45 -13.84
CA VAL A 497 6.05 0.62 -14.13
C VAL A 497 5.93 1.58 -12.95
N ARG A 498 5.53 2.81 -13.26
CA ARG A 498 5.30 3.88 -12.30
C ARG A 498 4.53 3.45 -11.04
N GLY A 499 4.95 3.99 -9.90
CA GLY A 499 4.36 3.69 -8.59
C GLY A 499 4.94 2.44 -7.91
N ASN A 500 5.97 1.82 -8.48
CA ASN A 500 6.64 0.66 -7.91
C ASN A 500 8.15 0.93 -7.79
N THR A 501 8.73 0.47 -6.68
CA THR A 501 10.17 0.64 -6.38
C THR A 501 10.93 -0.69 -6.26
N GLN A 502 10.21 -1.80 -6.06
CA GLN A 502 10.77 -3.14 -5.92
C GLN A 502 11.04 -3.78 -7.28
N ASP A 503 12.31 -3.95 -7.65
CA ASP A 503 12.72 -4.29 -9.01
C ASP A 503 13.48 -5.63 -9.13
N ILE A 504 13.55 -6.43 -8.06
CA ILE A 504 14.22 -7.75 -8.06
C ILE A 504 13.67 -8.65 -9.17
N GLY A 505 12.34 -8.79 -9.27
CA GLY A 505 11.69 -9.59 -10.31
C GLY A 505 12.01 -9.08 -11.72
N LYS A 506 11.97 -7.76 -11.93
CA LYS A 506 12.37 -7.13 -13.21
C LYS A 506 13.82 -7.44 -13.54
N ASN A 507 14.73 -7.33 -12.57
CA ASN A 507 16.16 -7.59 -12.76
C ASN A 507 16.42 -9.06 -13.13
N LEU A 508 15.69 -10.01 -12.54
CA LEU A 508 15.74 -11.42 -12.93
C LEU A 508 15.26 -11.65 -14.36
N VAL A 509 14.16 -11.01 -14.78
CA VAL A 509 13.67 -11.09 -16.17
C VAL A 509 14.70 -10.51 -17.15
N VAL A 510 15.28 -9.35 -16.84
CA VAL A 510 16.35 -8.72 -17.66
C VAL A 510 17.53 -9.67 -17.82
N LEU A 511 17.99 -10.26 -16.72
CA LEU A 511 19.10 -11.22 -16.74
C LEU A 511 18.77 -12.44 -17.61
N MET A 512 17.57 -13.00 -17.47
CA MET A 512 17.12 -14.17 -18.23
C MET A 512 17.01 -13.90 -19.73
N LEU A 513 16.50 -12.72 -20.12
CA LEU A 513 16.44 -12.31 -21.52
C LEU A 513 17.83 -12.15 -22.11
N LYS A 514 18.76 -11.49 -21.40
CA LYS A 514 20.16 -11.36 -21.84
C LYS A 514 20.85 -12.71 -21.99
N ALA A 515 20.67 -13.62 -21.03
CA ALA A 515 21.22 -14.97 -21.07
C ALA A 515 20.69 -15.79 -22.27
N ASN A 516 19.48 -15.50 -22.73
CA ASN A 516 18.87 -16.11 -23.92
C ASN A 516 19.20 -15.36 -25.23
N GLY A 517 20.17 -14.43 -25.20
CA GLY A 517 20.71 -13.79 -26.40
C GLY A 517 19.96 -12.54 -26.87
N TYR A 518 19.00 -12.02 -26.10
CA TYR A 518 18.31 -10.77 -26.42
C TYR A 518 19.14 -9.54 -26.06
N ASN A 519 18.97 -8.45 -26.80
CA ASN A 519 19.42 -7.13 -26.38
C ASN A 519 18.35 -6.52 -25.47
N VAL A 520 18.69 -6.17 -24.24
CA VAL A 520 17.68 -5.67 -23.27
C VAL A 520 17.96 -4.21 -22.93
N ILE A 521 16.99 -3.35 -23.21
CA ILE A 521 16.98 -1.95 -22.80
C ILE A 521 16.22 -1.88 -21.47
N ASP A 522 16.98 -1.80 -20.38
CA ASP A 522 16.43 -1.68 -19.04
C ASP A 522 16.20 -0.21 -18.68
N LEU A 523 14.93 0.18 -18.57
CA LEU A 523 14.52 1.53 -18.19
C LEU A 523 14.57 1.75 -16.67
N GLY A 524 14.89 0.71 -15.88
CA GLY A 524 14.98 0.78 -14.44
C GLY A 524 13.60 0.78 -13.77
N LYS A 525 13.45 1.59 -12.72
CA LYS A 525 12.26 1.68 -11.87
C LYS A 525 11.50 2.98 -12.04
N ASN A 526 10.21 2.94 -11.67
CA ASN A 526 9.28 4.07 -11.71
C ASN A 526 9.09 4.67 -13.12
N VAL A 527 9.00 3.81 -14.13
CA VAL A 527 8.99 4.19 -15.55
C VAL A 527 7.60 4.64 -16.00
N LYS A 528 7.51 5.80 -16.67
CA LYS A 528 6.24 6.33 -17.21
C LYS A 528 5.80 5.55 -18.46
N PRO A 529 4.48 5.42 -18.71
CA PRO A 529 3.96 4.77 -19.91
C PRO A 529 4.58 5.26 -21.23
N GLU A 530 4.81 6.57 -21.35
CA GLU A 530 5.35 7.19 -22.55
C GLU A 530 6.80 6.76 -22.82
N GLN A 531 7.60 6.58 -21.75
CA GLN A 531 9.01 6.20 -21.86
C GLN A 531 9.20 4.78 -22.40
N PHE A 532 8.27 3.86 -22.11
CA PHE A 532 8.30 2.51 -22.70
C PHE A 532 8.19 2.57 -24.22
N ILE A 533 7.28 3.40 -24.73
CA ILE A 533 7.01 3.54 -26.16
C ILE A 533 8.19 4.23 -26.85
N GLU A 534 8.68 5.33 -26.25
CA GLU A 534 9.84 6.06 -26.77
C GLU A 534 11.08 5.17 -26.87
N ALA A 535 11.37 4.39 -25.83
CA ALA A 535 12.49 3.46 -25.82
C ALA A 535 12.31 2.32 -26.83
N ALA A 536 11.09 1.81 -27.00
CA ALA A 536 10.80 0.75 -27.96
C ALA A 536 11.00 1.20 -29.40
N GLU A 537 10.52 2.40 -29.75
CA GLU A 537 10.76 3.01 -31.06
C GLU A 537 12.25 3.29 -31.29
N ALA A 538 12.91 3.96 -30.34
CA ALA A 538 14.31 4.37 -30.47
C ALA A 538 15.27 3.19 -30.66
N ASN A 539 14.94 2.02 -30.09
CA ASN A 539 15.79 0.83 -30.12
C ASN A 539 15.27 -0.29 -31.03
N ASN A 540 14.23 -0.02 -31.85
CA ASN A 540 13.59 -1.01 -32.72
C ASN A 540 13.24 -2.30 -31.98
N ALA A 541 12.60 -2.17 -30.82
CA ALA A 541 12.25 -3.31 -29.99
C ALA A 541 11.21 -4.21 -30.64
N VAL A 542 11.24 -5.50 -30.28
CA VAL A 542 10.19 -6.48 -30.64
C VAL A 542 9.18 -6.67 -29.53
N ALA A 543 9.58 -6.39 -28.28
CA ALA A 543 8.75 -6.57 -27.11
C ALA A 543 8.96 -5.46 -26.07
N ILE A 544 7.89 -5.18 -25.32
CA ILE A 544 7.86 -4.27 -24.17
C ILE A 544 7.39 -5.08 -22.97
N GLY A 545 8.26 -5.23 -21.97
CA GLY A 545 7.95 -5.88 -20.70
C GLY A 545 7.73 -4.88 -19.58
N ILE A 546 6.57 -4.97 -18.94
CA ILE A 546 6.11 -4.08 -17.89
C ILE A 546 5.94 -4.87 -16.59
N SER A 547 6.81 -4.64 -15.61
CA SER A 547 6.67 -5.22 -14.27
C SER A 547 5.74 -4.35 -13.41
N VAL A 548 4.83 -4.97 -12.66
CA VAL A 548 3.80 -4.30 -11.84
C VAL A 548 3.68 -4.99 -10.47
N MET A 549 3.86 -4.26 -9.37
CA MET A 549 3.88 -4.83 -8.01
C MET A 549 2.62 -4.53 -7.19
N THR A 550 1.91 -3.43 -7.50
CA THR A 550 0.72 -3.01 -6.75
C THR A 550 -0.53 -2.92 -7.64
N ASN A 551 -1.71 -3.14 -7.06
CA ASN A 551 -2.98 -3.04 -7.79
C ASN A 551 -3.20 -1.63 -8.35
N SER A 552 -2.83 -0.59 -7.59
CA SER A 552 -2.90 0.80 -8.06
C SER A 552 -2.03 1.04 -9.29
N SER A 553 -0.90 0.34 -9.42
CA SER A 553 -0.02 0.49 -10.57
C SER A 553 -0.47 -0.23 -11.85
N VAL A 554 -1.47 -1.12 -11.77
CA VAL A 554 -2.05 -1.78 -12.96
C VAL A 554 -2.57 -0.75 -13.96
N THR A 555 -3.09 0.39 -13.47
CA THR A 555 -3.58 1.48 -14.32
C THR A 555 -2.51 2.04 -15.27
N TYR A 556 -1.24 2.04 -14.85
CA TYR A 556 -0.16 2.53 -15.69
C TYR A 556 0.21 1.54 -16.80
N ALA A 557 0.15 0.23 -16.52
CA ALA A 557 0.32 -0.79 -17.56
C ALA A 557 -0.82 -0.70 -18.59
N GLU A 558 -2.06 -0.53 -18.13
CA GLU A 558 -3.23 -0.29 -18.97
C GLU A 558 -3.05 0.97 -19.84
N LYS A 559 -2.59 2.07 -19.25
CA LYS A 559 -2.28 3.31 -19.97
C LYS A 559 -1.19 3.13 -21.02
N THR A 560 -0.14 2.34 -20.77
CA THR A 560 0.89 2.04 -21.78
C THR A 560 0.28 1.34 -23.00
N VAL A 561 -0.58 0.33 -22.78
CA VAL A 561 -1.25 -0.37 -23.88
C VAL A 561 -2.22 0.56 -24.61
N GLN A 562 -2.94 1.42 -23.88
CA GLN A 562 -3.82 2.40 -24.48
C GLN A 562 -3.06 3.39 -25.38
N LEU A 563 -1.93 3.92 -24.93
CA LEU A 563 -1.10 4.84 -25.71
C LEU A 563 -0.53 4.18 -26.98
N LEU A 564 -0.18 2.89 -26.91
CA LEU A 564 0.20 2.13 -28.10
C LEU A 564 -0.95 2.05 -29.11
N LYS A 565 -2.18 1.80 -28.65
CA LYS A 565 -3.38 1.80 -29.52
C LYS A 565 -3.63 3.18 -30.14
N GLU A 566 -3.57 4.24 -29.35
CA GLU A 566 -3.78 5.62 -29.81
C GLU A 566 -2.74 6.06 -30.86
N LYS A 567 -1.50 5.57 -30.76
CA LYS A 567 -0.43 5.81 -31.74
C LYS A 567 -0.45 4.87 -32.95
N GLY A 568 -1.39 3.93 -33.02
CA GLY A 568 -1.47 2.93 -34.09
C GLY A 568 -0.35 1.88 -34.05
N LEU A 569 0.22 1.62 -32.85
CA LEU A 569 1.36 0.72 -32.63
C LEU A 569 0.96 -0.59 -31.91
N ALA A 570 -0.34 -0.83 -31.70
CA ALA A 570 -0.84 -1.96 -30.90
C ALA A 570 -0.31 -3.32 -31.36
N ASP A 571 -0.22 -3.54 -32.68
CA ASP A 571 0.22 -4.82 -33.27
C ASP A 571 1.72 -4.87 -33.57
N LYS A 572 2.46 -3.78 -33.30
CA LYS A 572 3.90 -3.69 -33.62
C LYS A 572 4.77 -4.43 -32.61
N TYR A 573 4.37 -4.41 -31.33
CA TYR A 573 5.16 -4.92 -30.22
C TYR A 573 4.42 -6.03 -29.48
N LEU A 574 5.15 -7.06 -29.04
CA LEU A 574 4.66 -7.92 -27.97
C LEU A 574 4.66 -7.12 -26.66
N VAL A 575 3.49 -6.85 -26.10
CA VAL A 575 3.39 -6.30 -24.74
C VAL A 575 3.24 -7.45 -23.75
N MET A 576 4.18 -7.55 -22.83
CA MET A 576 4.16 -8.55 -21.77
C MET A 576 4.14 -7.90 -20.39
N THR A 577 3.41 -8.49 -19.47
CA THR A 577 3.22 -7.97 -18.10
C THR A 577 3.42 -9.08 -17.08
N GLY A 578 3.99 -8.73 -15.94
CA GLY A 578 4.18 -9.63 -14.80
C GLY A 578 4.38 -8.87 -13.50
N GLY A 579 4.68 -9.59 -12.42
CA GLY A 579 4.83 -9.04 -11.06
C GLY A 579 3.62 -9.32 -10.17
N ALA A 580 3.75 -9.00 -8.87
CA ALA A 580 2.88 -9.49 -7.81
C ALA A 580 1.40 -9.08 -7.93
N ALA A 581 1.10 -8.00 -8.66
CA ALA A 581 -0.26 -7.51 -8.89
C ALA A 581 -0.86 -7.97 -10.22
N MET A 582 -0.11 -8.69 -11.07
CA MET A 582 -0.59 -9.16 -12.36
C MET A 582 -0.96 -10.64 -12.31
N ASN A 583 -1.97 -10.98 -13.09
CA ASN A 583 -2.37 -12.35 -13.41
C ASN A 583 -2.85 -12.40 -14.87
N GLU A 584 -3.20 -13.60 -15.34
CA GLU A 584 -3.66 -13.83 -16.71
C GLU A 584 -4.92 -13.01 -17.05
N GLU A 585 -5.91 -12.99 -16.17
CA GLU A 585 -7.17 -12.25 -16.35
C GLU A 585 -6.94 -10.73 -16.53
N ILE A 586 -6.09 -10.13 -15.70
CA ILE A 586 -5.77 -8.70 -15.78
C ILE A 586 -5.00 -8.41 -17.07
N ALA A 587 -4.03 -9.24 -17.44
CA ALA A 587 -3.24 -9.06 -18.66
C ALA A 587 -4.12 -9.13 -19.91
N GLU A 588 -5.02 -10.11 -19.98
CA GLU A 588 -5.99 -10.23 -21.08
C GLU A 588 -6.91 -9.01 -21.16
N ARG A 589 -7.44 -8.55 -20.03
CA ARG A 589 -8.32 -7.37 -19.96
C ARG A 589 -7.67 -6.13 -20.58
N ILE A 590 -6.39 -5.90 -20.32
CA ILE A 590 -5.68 -4.72 -20.84
C ILE A 590 -5.14 -4.94 -22.27
N GLY A 591 -5.10 -6.18 -22.75
CA GLY A 591 -4.57 -6.54 -24.07
C GLY A 591 -3.06 -6.79 -24.09
N ALA A 592 -2.52 -7.38 -23.02
CA ALA A 592 -1.12 -7.79 -22.91
C ALA A 592 -1.02 -9.32 -22.66
N LYS A 593 0.21 -9.86 -22.71
CA LYS A 593 0.50 -11.26 -22.35
C LYS A 593 1.03 -11.37 -20.92
N TYR A 594 0.56 -12.35 -20.17
CA TYR A 594 1.00 -12.59 -18.80
C TYR A 594 2.24 -13.49 -18.73
N GLY A 595 3.29 -13.03 -18.06
CA GLY A 595 4.45 -13.84 -17.69
C GLY A 595 4.40 -14.16 -16.19
N SER A 596 4.20 -15.43 -15.84
CA SER A 596 4.16 -15.90 -14.46
C SER A 596 5.52 -15.81 -13.74
N ASP A 597 6.61 -15.95 -14.49
CA ASP A 597 7.98 -15.85 -13.98
C ASP A 597 8.97 -15.38 -15.07
N ALA A 598 10.26 -15.33 -14.74
CA ALA A 598 11.31 -14.90 -15.65
C ALA A 598 11.52 -15.85 -16.86
N ASN A 599 11.26 -17.15 -16.72
CA ASN A 599 11.33 -18.10 -17.83
C ASN A 599 10.12 -17.96 -18.76
N ALA A 600 8.94 -17.70 -18.21
CA ALA A 600 7.72 -17.41 -18.97
C ALA A 600 7.91 -16.17 -19.85
N ALA A 601 8.53 -15.10 -19.32
CA ALA A 601 8.85 -13.91 -20.11
C ALA A 601 9.73 -14.22 -21.33
N VAL A 602 10.77 -15.05 -21.17
CA VAL A 602 11.61 -15.50 -22.29
C VAL A 602 10.80 -16.32 -23.30
N SER A 603 9.93 -17.21 -22.82
CA SER A 603 9.10 -18.09 -23.66
C SER A 603 8.13 -17.29 -24.52
N LEU A 604 7.47 -16.27 -23.94
CA LEU A 604 6.58 -15.37 -24.66
C LEU A 604 7.28 -14.66 -25.83
N VAL A 605 8.50 -14.16 -25.61
CA VAL A 605 9.28 -13.49 -26.67
C VAL A 605 9.65 -14.48 -27.77
N LYS A 606 10.07 -15.71 -27.42
CA LYS A 606 10.39 -16.77 -28.39
C LYS A 606 9.17 -17.14 -29.24
N GLU A 607 8.02 -17.37 -28.61
CA GLU A 607 6.77 -17.72 -29.28
C GLU A 607 6.30 -16.62 -30.24
N TYR A 608 6.40 -15.36 -29.80
CA TYR A 608 6.05 -14.20 -30.63
C TYR A 608 6.93 -14.08 -31.87
N LEU A 609 8.25 -14.23 -31.73
CA LEU A 609 9.17 -14.19 -32.86
C LEU A 609 8.93 -15.36 -33.83
N ALA A 610 8.72 -16.57 -33.31
CA ALA A 610 8.40 -17.74 -34.13
C ALA A 610 7.04 -17.61 -34.84
N ALA A 611 6.06 -16.92 -34.25
CA ALA A 611 4.80 -16.60 -34.92
C ALA A 611 5.01 -15.57 -36.04
N ARG A 612 5.83 -14.54 -35.80
CA ARG A 612 6.15 -13.50 -36.78
C ARG A 612 6.93 -14.03 -37.99
N GLU A 613 7.85 -14.97 -37.77
CA GLU A 613 8.57 -15.67 -38.84
C GLU A 613 7.65 -16.57 -39.68
N ARG A 614 6.59 -17.14 -39.09
CA ARG A 614 5.61 -17.96 -39.82
C ARG A 614 4.61 -17.12 -40.63
N ALA A 615 4.44 -15.86 -40.27
CA ALA A 615 3.52 -14.92 -40.92
C ALA A 615 4.16 -14.13 -42.07
N ASN A 616 5.50 -14.08 -42.12
CA ASN A 616 6.30 -13.55 -43.22
C ASN A 616 6.72 -14.67 -44.19
#